data_AF-A0A8S7C408-F1
#
_entry.id   AF-A0A8S7C408-F1
#
_cell.length_a   1.000
_cell.length_b   1.000
_cell.length_c   1.000
_cell.angle_alpha   90.00
_cell.angle_beta   90.00
_cell.angle_gamma   90.00
#
_symmetry.space_group_name_H-M   'P 1'
#
loop_
_entity.id
_entity.type
_entity.pdbx_description
1 polymer ?
#
loop_
_entity_poly.entity_id
_entity_poly.type
_entity_poly.pdbx_seq_one_letter_code
_entity_poly.pdbx_strand_id
1 'polypeptide(L)' 'YPRLSVMHGAVKYFGYPDEHSAEPDQVILIEAGQFAVFPPEKWHNIEAMTDDTYFNIDFFVAPEVLMEGAQQRKVIHNGK' A
#
# COMPACT_ATOMS: atom_id res chain seq x y z
N TYR A 1 -3.60 3.89 -0.98
CA TYR A 1 -2.76 3.27 -2.02
C TYR A 1 -1.37 3.88 -1.99
N PRO A 2 -0.35 3.14 -1.53
CA PRO A 2 1.05 3.53 -1.67
C PRO A 2 1.52 3.33 -3.12
N ARG A 3 2.30 4.28 -3.64
CA ARG A 3 3.04 4.17 -4.92
C ARG A 3 4.53 4.30 -4.65
N LEU A 4 5.30 3.25 -4.90
CA LEU A 4 6.76 3.26 -4.78
C LEU A 4 7.39 3.56 -6.14
N SER A 5 8.20 4.61 -6.22
CA SER A 5 8.93 5.00 -7.43
C SER A 5 10.43 4.85 -7.20
N VAL A 6 11.13 4.14 -8.10
CA VAL A 6 12.57 3.91 -8.00
C VAL A 6 13.30 4.91 -8.88
N MET A 7 14.21 5.69 -8.31
CA MET A 7 14.98 6.69 -9.05
C MET A 7 16.35 6.15 -9.47
N HIS A 8 16.90 5.21 -8.70
CA HIS A 8 18.16 4.54 -9.02
C HIS A 8 18.17 3.11 -8.47
N GLY A 9 18.88 2.20 -9.16
CA GLY A 9 18.94 0.79 -8.80
C GLY A 9 17.63 0.07 -9.10
N ALA A 10 17.24 -0.84 -8.20
CA ALA A 10 15.98 -1.58 -8.32
C ALA A 10 15.44 -1.98 -6.94
N VAL A 11 14.12 -2.07 -6.82
CA VAL A 11 13.43 -2.56 -5.62
C VAL A 11 12.62 -3.79 -5.98
N LYS A 12 12.68 -4.83 -5.15
CA LYS A 12 11.80 -5.99 -5.24
C LYS A 12 10.73 -5.90 -4.16
N TYR A 13 9.48 -6.05 -4.58
CA TYR A 13 8.31 -6.15 -3.70
C TYR A 13 7.91 -7.61 -3.54
N PHE A 14 7.57 -7.99 -2.32
CA PHE A 14 7.02 -9.31 -1.97
C PHE A 14 5.69 -9.11 -1.23
N GLY A 15 4.61 -9.54 -1.85
CA GLY A 15 3.27 -9.56 -1.26
C GLY A 15 2.93 -10.95 -0.74
N TYR A 16 2.20 -11.00 0.38
CA TYR A 16 1.82 -12.24 1.06
C TYR A 16 0.29 -12.35 1.18
N PRO A 17 -0.27 -13.56 1.27
CA PRO A 17 -1.69 -13.77 1.59
C PRO A 17 -2.08 -13.22 2.97
N ASP A 18 -1.22 -13.40 3.98
CA ASP A 18 -1.45 -13.01 5.36
C ASP A 18 -0.12 -12.77 6.12
N GLU A 19 -0.21 -12.45 7.42
CA GLU A 19 0.93 -12.13 8.30
C GLU A 19 1.90 -13.30 8.53
N HIS A 20 1.42 -14.55 8.41
CA HIS A 20 2.15 -15.75 8.82
C HIS A 20 2.61 -16.62 7.65
N SER A 21 2.24 -16.24 6.43
CA SER A 21 2.63 -16.91 5.20
C SER A 21 4.14 -16.85 5.01
N ALA A 22 4.77 -18.02 4.88
CA ALA A 22 6.22 -18.11 4.69
C ALA A 22 6.68 -17.64 3.30
N GLU A 23 5.86 -17.88 2.27
CA GLU A 23 6.18 -17.60 0.88
C GLU A 23 5.27 -16.50 0.31
N PRO A 24 5.80 -15.60 -0.55
CA PRO A 24 5.01 -14.57 -1.20
C PRO A 24 4.11 -15.17 -2.30
N ASP A 25 2.91 -14.62 -2.45
CA ASP A 25 2.00 -14.91 -3.56
C ASP A 25 2.14 -13.92 -4.73
N GLN A 26 2.88 -12.82 -4.50
CA GLN A 26 3.13 -11.79 -5.49
C GLN A 26 4.56 -11.27 -5.39
N VAL A 27 5.29 -11.28 -6.51
CA VAL A 27 6.65 -10.72 -6.58
C VAL A 27 6.74 -9.75 -7.76
N ILE A 28 7.25 -8.55 -7.51
CA ILE A 28 7.37 -7.50 -8.53
C ILE A 28 8.79 -6.91 -8.46
N LEU A 29 9.49 -6.84 -9.58
CA LEU A 29 10.74 -6.09 -9.72
C LEU A 29 10.43 -4.70 -10.30
N ILE A 30 10.95 -3.66 -9.65
CA ILE A 30 10.74 -2.25 -10.02
C ILE A 30 12.11 -1.65 -10.30
N GLU A 31 12.40 -1.36 -11.55
CA GLU A 31 13.69 -0.78 -11.98
C GLU A 31 13.68 0.75 -11.90
N ALA A 32 14.86 1.38 -11.95
CA ALA A 32 15.00 2.82 -12.03
C ALA A 32 14.15 3.44 -13.16
N GLY A 33 13.41 4.50 -12.84
CA GLY A 33 12.45 5.14 -13.73
C GLY A 33 11.06 4.49 -13.75
N GLN A 34 10.86 3.39 -13.02
CA GLN A 34 9.57 2.72 -12.88
C GLN A 34 8.93 2.96 -11.51
N PHE A 35 7.63 2.67 -11.43
CA PHE A 35 6.89 2.68 -10.18
C PHE A 35 5.92 1.50 -10.12
N ALA A 36 5.52 1.12 -8.91
CA ALA A 36 4.43 0.19 -8.66
C ALA A 36 3.47 0.74 -7.58
N VAL A 37 2.18 0.44 -7.74
CA VAL A 37 1.15 0.76 -6.73
C VAL A 37 0.85 -0.51 -5.96
N PHE A 38 1.00 -0.47 -4.63
CA PHE A 38 0.78 -1.64 -3.78
C PHE A 38 -0.69 -1.77 -3.38
N PRO A 39 -1.23 -2.99 -3.30
CA PRO A 39 -2.59 -3.21 -2.79
C PRO A 39 -2.70 -2.72 -1.33
N PRO A 40 -3.77 -2.01 -0.96
CA PRO A 40 -4.04 -1.65 0.43
C PRO A 40 -4.32 -2.91 1.25
N GLU A 41 -4.01 -2.87 2.55
CA GLU A 41 -4.31 -3.95 3.51
C GLU A 41 -3.71 -5.33 3.16
N LYS A 42 -2.72 -5.38 2.26
CA LYS A 42 -1.94 -6.60 1.95
C LYS A 42 -0.62 -6.58 2.72
N TRP A 43 -0.29 -7.70 3.36
CA TRP A 43 1.01 -7.91 3.99
C TRP A 43 2.12 -7.94 2.94
N HIS A 44 3.20 -7.20 3.17
CA HIS A 44 4.32 -7.11 2.24
C HIS A 44 5.59 -6.60 2.90
N ASN A 45 6.73 -6.89 2.27
CA ASN A 45 8.00 -6.21 2.51
C ASN A 45 8.66 -5.86 1.16
N ILE A 46 9.73 -5.06 1.23
CA ILE A 46 10.52 -4.66 0.06
C ILE A 46 12.00 -4.93 0.31
N GLU A 47 12.75 -5.15 -0.76
CA GLU A 47 14.19 -5.36 -0.75
C GLU A 47 14.85 -4.43 -1.77
N ALA A 48 15.86 -3.69 -1.33
CA ALA A 48 16.73 -2.93 -2.23
C ALA A 48 17.73 -3.90 -2.88
N MET A 49 17.81 -3.89 -4.21
CA MET A 49 18.62 -4.87 -4.94
C MET A 49 20.11 -4.50 -5.00
N THR A 50 20.45 -3.24 -4.70
CA THR A 50 21.82 -2.70 -4.67
C THR A 50 21.98 -1.69 -3.53
N ASP A 51 23.21 -1.50 -3.06
CA ASP A 51 23.54 -0.57 -1.96
C ASP A 51 23.26 0.90 -2.30
N ASP A 52 23.24 1.24 -3.60
CA ASP A 52 22.99 2.58 -4.12
C ASP A 52 21.54 2.77 -4.62
N THR A 53 20.64 1.81 -4.35
CA THR A 53 19.22 1.95 -4.66
C THR A 53 18.59 3.03 -3.80
N TYR A 54 17.90 3.99 -4.43
CA TYR A 54 17.04 4.94 -3.72
C TYR A 54 15.71 5.14 -4.42
N PHE A 55 14.67 5.30 -3.61
CA PHE A 55 13.27 5.34 -4.01
C PHE A 55 12.48 6.25 -3.05
N ASN A 56 11.26 6.62 -3.44
CA ASN A 56 10.31 7.31 -2.58
C ASN A 56 8.95 6.62 -2.64
N ILE A 57 8.11 6.90 -1.63
CA ILE A 57 6.74 6.40 -1.58
C ILE A 57 5.78 7.58 -1.45
N ASP A 58 4.81 7.64 -2.35
CA ASP A 58 3.70 8.58 -2.32
C ASP A 58 2.42 7.86 -1.87
N PHE A 59 1.67 8.43 -0.93
CA PHE A 59 0.43 7.83 -0.43
C PHE A 59 -0.79 8.57 -0.96
N PHE A 60 -1.64 7.84 -1.68
CA PHE A 60 -2.90 8.34 -2.23
C PHE A 60 -4.08 7.79 -1.43
N VAL A 61 -5.03 8.64 -1.09
CA VAL A 61 -6.24 8.31 -0.33
C VAL A 61 -7.46 8.82 -1.09
N ALA A 62 -8.54 8.04 -1.10
CA ALA A 62 -9.80 8.48 -1.70
C ALA A 62 -10.33 9.72 -0.94
N PRO A 63 -10.87 10.74 -1.62
CA PRO A 63 -11.35 11.96 -0.98
C PRO A 63 -12.37 11.71 0.13
N GLU A 64 -13.23 10.69 -0.02
CA GLU A 64 -14.27 10.33 0.95
C GLU A 64 -13.69 9.74 2.24
N VAL A 65 -12.51 9.11 2.16
CA VAL A 65 -11.77 8.61 3.33
C VAL A 65 -11.04 9.76 4.04
N LEU A 66 -10.56 10.76 3.28
CA LEU A 66 -9.92 11.95 3.83
C LEU A 66 -10.92 12.89 4.51
N MET A 67 -12.13 13.00 3.95
CA MET A 67 -13.21 13.85 4.45
C MET A 67 -14.27 12.95 5.07
N GLU A 68 -14.04 12.50 6.31
CA GLU A 68 -15.02 11.70 7.05
C GLU A 68 -16.31 12.53 7.26
N GLY A 69 -17.26 12.37 6.35
CA GLY A 69 -18.55 13.04 6.42
C GLY A 69 -19.31 12.56 7.66
N ALA A 70 -19.83 13.49 8.45
CA ALA A 70 -20.60 13.16 9.64
C ALA A 70 -21.75 12.19 9.28
N GLN A 71 -21.61 10.92 9.68
CA GLN A 71 -22.71 9.98 9.59
C GLN A 71 -23.82 10.47 10.53
N GLN A 72 -24.94 10.94 9.99
CA GLN A 72 -26.10 11.26 10.80
C GLN A 72 -26.59 9.97 11.48
N ARG A 73 -26.25 9.80 12.76
CA ARG A 73 -26.85 8.75 13.60
C ARG A 73 -28.33 9.06 13.76
N LYS A 74 -29.17 8.43 12.93
CA LYS A 74 -30.63 8.45 13.14
C LYS A 74 -30.94 7.62 14.39
N VAL A 75 -31.09 8.31 15.53
CA VAL A 75 -31.61 7.69 16.76
C VAL A 75 -33.08 7.39 16.53
N ILE A 76 -33.43 6.11 16.39
CA ILE A 76 -34.81 5.65 16.32
C ILE A 76 -35.29 5.49 17.76
N HIS A 77 -36.13 6.42 18.25
CA HIS A 77 -36.77 6.28 19.55
C HIS A 77 -38.01 5.40 19.39
N ASN A 78 -37.90 4.12 19.79
CA ASN A 78 -39.08 3.26 19.91
C ASN A 78 -39.75 3.56 21.25
N GLY A 79 -40.71 4.51 21.25
CA GLY A 79 -41.57 4.75 22.40
C GLY A 79 -42.50 3.56 22.66
N LYS A 80 -42.53 3.11 23.91
CA LYS A 80 -43.67 2.45 24.54
C LYS A 80 -43.96 3.18 25.84
#